data_AF-A0A2V7F151-F1
#
_entry.id   AF-A0A2V7F151-F1
#
_cell.length_a   1.000
_cell.length_b   1.000
_cell.length_c   1.000
_cell.angle_alpha   90.00
_cell.angle_beta   90.00
_cell.angle_gamma   90.00
#
_symmetry.space_group_name_H-M   'P 1'
#
loop_
_entity.id
_entity.type
_entity.pdbx_description
1 polymer ?
#
loop_
_entity_poly.entity_id
_entity_poly.type
_entity_poly.pdbx_seq_one_letter_code
_entity_poly.pdbx_strand_id
1 'polypeptide(L)'
;MSEHHHDHDHDHEHDDRPGPHGAPLSDVQLRVRALESLLVDKGLVDPKALDTLIDTYETKVGPRNGARVVAKAWLDPAFKQRLLADSTAAIAELGYIGRQGEDMVVLENTPKVHNVVVCTLCSCYPWPVLGLPPVWYKSGPYRARTVIDPRGVLREFGVDLADDVEVRVWDSTAELRYLVLPERPVGTEGMTEEQLADFVTRDSMIGVARVNPPRR
;
A
#
# COMPACT_ATOMS: atom_id res chain seq x y z
N MET A 1 -24.84 30.48 -46.85
CA MET A 1 -24.36 29.10 -46.72
C MET A 1 -23.31 29.11 -45.62
N SER A 2 -23.46 28.22 -44.65
CA SER A 2 -23.15 28.35 -43.23
C SER A 2 -21.78 28.91 -42.82
N GLU A 3 -21.82 29.89 -41.92
CA GLU A 3 -20.78 30.12 -40.91
C GLU A 3 -21.06 29.19 -39.72
N HIS A 4 -20.09 28.35 -39.36
CA HIS A 4 -20.14 27.58 -38.11
C HIS A 4 -19.18 28.19 -37.11
N HIS A 5 -19.77 28.83 -36.10
CA HIS A 5 -19.11 29.25 -34.87
C HIS A 5 -18.78 28.03 -34.00
N HIS A 6 -17.65 28.17 -33.30
CA HIS A 6 -17.09 27.27 -32.29
C HIS A 6 -18.09 26.87 -31.19
N ASP A 7 -17.97 25.63 -30.70
CA ASP A 7 -18.23 25.35 -29.29
C ASP A 7 -17.14 24.43 -28.74
N HIS A 8 -16.60 24.86 -27.61
CA HIS A 8 -15.57 24.19 -26.84
C HIS A 8 -16.23 23.13 -25.98
N ASP A 9 -15.86 21.86 -26.16
CA ASP A 9 -16.24 20.80 -25.22
C ASP A 9 -15.53 21.05 -23.87
N HIS A 10 -16.34 21.20 -22.84
CA HIS A 10 -15.92 21.41 -21.47
C HIS A 10 -15.39 20.10 -20.87
N ASP A 11 -14.15 20.13 -20.38
CA ASP A 11 -13.61 19.13 -19.48
C ASP A 11 -14.45 19.08 -18.19
N HIS A 12 -15.13 17.95 -17.97
CA HIS A 12 -15.78 17.64 -16.70
C HIS A 12 -14.73 17.17 -15.68
N GLU A 13 -14.15 18.12 -14.94
CA GLU A 13 -13.44 17.79 -13.70
C GLU A 13 -14.44 17.21 -12.68
N HIS A 14 -14.40 15.91 -12.48
CA HIS A 14 -15.09 15.26 -11.37
C HIS A 14 -14.35 15.59 -10.06
N ASP A 15 -14.83 16.63 -9.37
CA ASP A 15 -14.40 16.92 -8.00
C ASP A 15 -15.00 15.87 -7.05
N ASP A 16 -14.23 14.83 -6.73
CA ASP A 16 -14.60 13.75 -5.77
C ASP A 16 -14.54 14.21 -4.30
N ARG A 17 -14.38 15.50 -4.00
CA ARG A 17 -14.35 16.00 -2.63
C ARG A 17 -15.76 16.00 -2.01
N PRO A 18 -15.92 15.59 -0.73
CA PRO A 18 -17.20 15.73 -0.04
C PRO A 18 -17.61 17.20 0.03
N GLY A 19 -18.72 17.54 -0.62
CA GLY A 19 -19.32 18.88 -0.51
C GLY A 19 -19.78 19.18 0.92
N PRO A 20 -20.00 20.46 1.27
CA PRO A 20 -20.50 20.85 2.58
C PRO A 20 -21.83 20.13 2.92
N HIS A 21 -22.08 19.88 4.21
CA HIS A 21 -23.28 19.19 4.68
C HIS A 21 -24.57 19.79 4.08
N GLY A 22 -25.29 18.99 3.30
CA GLY A 22 -26.50 19.41 2.57
C GLY A 22 -26.32 19.63 1.07
N ALA A 23 -25.09 19.51 0.54
CA ALA A 23 -24.87 19.44 -0.90
C ALA A 23 -25.61 18.23 -1.50
N PRO A 24 -26.26 18.37 -2.67
CA PRO A 24 -26.85 17.24 -3.37
C PRO A 24 -25.77 16.20 -3.68
N LEU A 25 -26.17 14.93 -3.66
CA LEU A 25 -25.26 13.82 -3.96
C LEU A 25 -24.71 13.98 -5.38
N SER A 26 -23.43 13.65 -5.57
CA SER A 26 -22.85 13.52 -6.89
C SER A 26 -23.44 12.32 -7.64
N ASP A 27 -23.32 12.32 -8.97
CA ASP A 27 -23.81 11.20 -9.80
C ASP A 27 -23.16 9.86 -9.44
N VAL A 28 -21.90 9.86 -8.97
CA VAL A 28 -21.23 8.65 -8.46
C VAL A 28 -21.89 8.20 -7.16
N GLN A 29 -22.14 9.11 -6.22
CA GLN A 29 -22.79 8.78 -4.95
C GLN A 29 -24.22 8.25 -5.18
N LEU A 30 -24.97 8.83 -6.12
CA LEU A 30 -26.30 8.35 -6.49
C LEU A 30 -26.25 6.93 -7.07
N ARG A 31 -25.31 6.66 -7.99
CA ARG A 31 -25.13 5.32 -8.57
C ARG A 31 -24.71 4.28 -7.54
N VAL A 32 -23.82 4.64 -6.60
CA VAL A 32 -23.40 3.75 -5.50
C VAL A 32 -24.59 3.39 -4.63
N ARG A 33 -25.38 4.39 -4.19
CA ARG A 33 -26.58 4.14 -3.37
C ARG A 33 -27.62 3.30 -4.10
N ALA A 34 -27.86 3.57 -5.38
CA ALA A 34 -28.82 2.79 -6.17
C ALA A 34 -28.40 1.32 -6.29
N LEU A 35 -27.10 1.04 -6.50
CA LEU A 35 -26.58 -0.32 -6.56
C LEU A 35 -26.66 -1.01 -5.20
N GLU A 36 -26.29 -0.32 -4.12
CA GLU A 36 -26.40 -0.84 -2.75
C GLU A 36 -27.83 -1.24 -2.42
N SER A 37 -28.80 -0.32 -2.59
CA SER A 37 -30.22 -0.60 -2.33
C SER A 37 -30.72 -1.79 -3.13
N LEU A 38 -30.39 -1.86 -4.43
CA LEU A 38 -30.80 -2.98 -5.29
C LEU A 38 -30.26 -4.34 -4.79
N LEU A 39 -29.01 -4.39 -4.35
CA LEU A 39 -28.38 -5.63 -3.88
C LEU A 39 -28.91 -6.05 -2.51
N VAL A 40 -29.22 -5.09 -1.64
CA VAL A 40 -29.84 -5.34 -0.34
C VAL A 40 -31.29 -5.82 -0.50
N ASP A 41 -32.08 -5.15 -1.35
CA ASP A 41 -33.48 -5.54 -1.61
C ASP A 41 -33.59 -6.95 -2.21
N LYS A 42 -32.58 -7.38 -2.98
CA LYS A 42 -32.46 -8.74 -3.51
C LYS A 42 -31.92 -9.76 -2.51
N GLY A 43 -31.53 -9.36 -1.31
CA GLY A 43 -30.93 -10.22 -0.28
C GLY A 43 -29.54 -10.75 -0.64
N LEU A 44 -28.83 -10.08 -1.56
CA LEU A 44 -27.48 -10.48 -1.99
C LEU A 44 -26.37 -9.89 -1.12
N VAL A 45 -26.67 -8.81 -0.41
CA VAL A 45 -25.75 -8.12 0.52
C VAL A 45 -26.46 -7.92 1.85
N ASP A 46 -25.76 -8.27 2.93
CA ASP A 46 -26.15 -7.88 4.30
C ASP A 46 -25.45 -6.56 4.65
N PRO A 47 -26.19 -5.46 4.87
CA PRO A 47 -25.60 -4.17 5.27
C PRO A 47 -24.70 -4.28 6.50
N LYS A 48 -25.03 -5.13 7.49
CA LYS A 48 -24.20 -5.27 8.71
C LYS A 48 -22.86 -5.93 8.43
N ALA A 49 -22.84 -6.86 7.47
CA ALA A 49 -21.59 -7.47 7.02
C ALA A 49 -20.72 -6.45 6.27
N LEU A 50 -21.33 -5.57 5.47
CA LEU A 50 -20.63 -4.47 4.80
C LEU A 50 -20.02 -3.48 5.81
N ASP A 51 -20.80 -3.05 6.80
CA ASP A 51 -20.31 -2.17 7.88
C ASP A 51 -19.11 -2.78 8.62
N THR A 52 -19.16 -4.10 8.87
CA THR A 52 -18.06 -4.84 9.52
C THR A 52 -16.80 -4.83 8.65
N LEU A 53 -16.94 -4.96 7.33
CA LEU A 53 -15.81 -4.89 6.40
C LEU A 53 -15.20 -3.48 6.36
N ILE A 54 -16.05 -2.44 6.35
CA ILE A 54 -15.60 -1.04 6.38
C ILE A 54 -14.80 -0.78 7.66
N ASP A 55 -15.36 -1.07 8.85
CA ASP A 55 -14.68 -0.89 10.14
C ASP A 55 -13.35 -1.67 10.19
N THR A 56 -13.31 -2.89 9.64
CA THR A 56 -12.09 -3.69 9.63
C THR A 56 -10.93 -2.99 8.92
N TYR A 57 -11.17 -2.41 7.74
CA TYR A 57 -10.12 -1.73 6.97
C TYR A 57 -9.90 -0.27 7.34
N GLU A 58 -10.85 0.37 8.01
CA GLU A 58 -10.69 1.73 8.53
C GLU A 58 -9.95 1.76 9.87
N THR A 59 -10.19 0.80 10.77
CA THR A 59 -9.75 0.91 12.17
C THR A 59 -8.84 -0.21 12.65
N LYS A 60 -8.92 -1.42 12.05
CA LYS A 60 -8.22 -2.61 12.58
C LYS A 60 -7.02 -3.04 11.75
N VAL A 61 -7.08 -2.90 10.43
CA VAL A 61 -6.05 -3.39 9.50
C VAL A 61 -5.33 -2.24 8.83
N GLY A 62 -4.01 -2.14 9.05
CA GLY A 62 -3.21 -1.07 8.47
C GLY A 62 -1.70 -1.26 8.62
N PRO A 63 -0.90 -0.29 8.15
CA PRO A 63 0.57 -0.39 8.11
C PRO A 63 1.27 -0.59 9.46
N ARG A 64 0.58 -0.36 10.59
CA ARG A 64 1.15 -0.67 11.92
C ARG A 64 1.40 -2.17 12.10
N ASN A 65 0.64 -3.03 11.42
CA ASN A 65 0.83 -4.48 11.45
C ASN A 65 2.18 -4.86 10.82
N GLY A 66 2.44 -4.39 9.59
CA GLY A 66 3.73 -4.59 8.92
C GLY A 66 4.90 -3.97 9.67
N ALA A 67 4.70 -2.81 10.30
CA ALA A 67 5.74 -2.16 11.11
C ALA A 67 6.20 -3.06 12.28
N ARG A 68 5.27 -3.76 12.93
CA ARG A 68 5.59 -4.75 13.99
C ARG A 68 6.33 -5.97 13.44
N VAL A 69 5.94 -6.49 12.27
CA VAL A 69 6.67 -7.57 11.57
C VAL A 69 8.13 -7.15 11.34
N VAL A 70 8.35 -5.95 10.79
CA VAL A 70 9.69 -5.41 10.49
C VAL A 70 10.50 -5.20 11.77
N ALA A 71 9.94 -4.55 12.78
CA ALA A 71 10.62 -4.28 14.04
C ALA A 71 11.03 -5.57 14.76
N LYS A 72 10.15 -6.57 14.79
CA LYS A 72 10.48 -7.90 15.32
C LYS A 72 11.62 -8.55 14.55
N ALA A 73 11.60 -8.50 13.21
CA ALA A 73 12.68 -9.03 12.39
C ALA A 73 14.03 -8.32 12.58
N TRP A 74 14.02 -7.03 12.95
CA TRP A 74 15.24 -6.29 13.29
C TRP A 74 15.86 -6.64 14.64
N LEU A 75 15.06 -7.15 15.59
CA LEU A 75 15.49 -7.48 16.95
C LEU A 75 15.68 -8.98 17.19
N ASP A 76 14.96 -9.82 16.45
CA ASP A 76 14.94 -11.27 16.61
C ASP A 76 15.48 -11.93 15.33
N PRO A 77 16.79 -12.28 15.28
CA PRO A 77 17.39 -12.93 14.12
C PRO A 77 16.74 -14.28 13.77
N ALA A 78 16.22 -15.01 14.77
CA ALA A 78 15.57 -16.29 14.53
C ALA A 78 14.19 -16.08 13.88
N PHE A 79 13.43 -15.07 14.31
CA PHE A 79 12.20 -14.67 13.63
C PHE A 79 12.49 -14.19 12.20
N LYS A 80 13.53 -13.38 11.99
CA LYS A 80 13.93 -12.94 10.65
C LYS A 80 14.23 -14.12 9.72
N GLN A 81 14.95 -15.13 10.20
CA GLN A 81 15.21 -16.34 9.41
C GLN A 81 13.92 -17.07 9.04
N ARG A 82 12.97 -17.22 9.97
CA ARG A 82 11.65 -17.81 9.67
C ARG A 82 10.87 -16.96 8.67
N LEU A 83 10.86 -15.64 8.86
CA LEU A 83 10.16 -14.68 8.00
C LEU A 83 10.64 -14.74 6.54
N LEU A 84 11.94 -14.89 6.32
CA LEU A 84 12.50 -14.98 4.97
C LEU A 84 12.37 -16.39 4.35
N ALA A 85 12.20 -17.43 5.17
CA ALA A 85 11.99 -18.79 4.69
C ALA A 85 10.51 -19.10 4.37
N ASP A 86 9.60 -18.66 5.23
CA ASP A 86 8.15 -18.78 5.09
C ASP A 86 7.48 -17.53 5.70
N SER A 87 7.27 -16.54 4.84
CA SER A 87 6.73 -15.25 5.26
C SER A 87 5.29 -15.36 5.74
N THR A 88 4.47 -16.21 5.11
CA THR A 88 3.07 -16.41 5.52
C THR A 88 3.02 -16.96 6.95
N ALA A 89 3.76 -18.03 7.23
CA ALA A 89 3.75 -18.64 8.56
C ALA A 89 4.29 -17.69 9.63
N ALA A 90 5.40 -16.99 9.36
CA ALA A 90 5.99 -16.07 10.33
C ALA A 90 5.11 -14.86 10.62
N ILE A 91 4.45 -14.29 9.61
CA ILE A 91 3.51 -13.17 9.78
C ILE A 91 2.26 -13.65 10.55
N ALA A 92 1.83 -14.90 10.35
CA ALA A 92 0.74 -15.51 11.09
C ALA A 92 1.05 -15.70 12.59
N GLU A 93 2.32 -15.84 13.00
CA GLU A 93 2.71 -15.85 14.43
C GLU A 93 2.25 -14.56 15.16
N LEU A 94 2.11 -13.45 14.44
CA LEU A 94 1.65 -12.16 14.96
C LEU A 94 0.14 -11.94 14.77
N GLY A 95 -0.58 -12.93 14.24
CA GLY A 95 -2.02 -12.88 13.98
C GLY A 95 -2.42 -12.10 12.73
N TYR A 96 -1.48 -11.76 11.84
CA TYR A 96 -1.78 -11.00 10.62
C TYR A 96 -2.01 -11.95 9.45
N ILE A 97 -3.25 -12.38 9.27
CA ILE A 97 -3.67 -13.25 8.16
C ILE A 97 -4.92 -12.67 7.50
N GLY A 98 -5.19 -13.08 6.26
CA GLY A 98 -6.47 -12.82 5.62
C GLY A 98 -6.35 -12.42 4.16
N ARG A 99 -7.41 -11.79 3.67
CA ARG A 99 -7.60 -11.45 2.25
C ARG A 99 -6.42 -10.64 1.72
N GLN A 100 -5.96 -10.98 0.52
CA GLN A 100 -4.84 -10.31 -0.14
C GLN A 100 -3.54 -10.41 0.68
N GLY A 101 -3.32 -11.54 1.33
CA GLY A 101 -2.12 -11.86 2.09
C GLY A 101 -2.05 -13.34 2.47
N GLU A 102 -2.72 -14.20 1.68
CA GLU A 102 -2.75 -15.65 1.84
C GLU A 102 -1.36 -16.26 1.55
N ASP A 103 -0.66 -15.72 0.54
CA ASP A 103 0.67 -16.14 0.12
C ASP A 103 1.63 -14.94 0.16
N MET A 104 2.28 -14.75 1.31
CA MET A 104 3.19 -13.63 1.54
C MET A 104 4.63 -13.99 1.15
N VAL A 105 5.36 -12.98 0.68
CA VAL A 105 6.81 -13.02 0.47
C VAL A 105 7.43 -11.73 1.00
N VAL A 106 8.37 -11.86 1.93
CA VAL A 106 9.16 -10.72 2.43
C VAL A 106 10.41 -10.50 1.58
N LEU A 107 10.62 -9.26 1.17
CA LEU A 107 11.73 -8.83 0.31
C LEU A 107 12.74 -8.05 1.13
N GLU A 108 13.88 -8.66 1.45
CA GLU A 108 14.91 -8.02 2.26
C GLU A 108 15.71 -6.99 1.45
N ASN A 109 15.72 -5.74 1.94
CA ASN A 109 16.68 -4.74 1.49
C ASN A 109 18.05 -4.97 2.15
N THR A 110 19.10 -4.66 1.39
CA THR A 110 20.50 -4.76 1.83
C THR A 110 21.29 -3.56 1.31
N PRO A 111 22.56 -3.37 1.71
CA PRO A 111 23.35 -2.24 1.25
C PRO A 111 23.57 -2.20 -0.27
N LYS A 112 23.29 -3.32 -0.95
CA LYS A 112 23.47 -3.48 -2.41
C LYS A 112 22.17 -3.78 -3.16
N VAL A 113 21.04 -3.97 -2.47
CA VAL A 113 19.75 -4.31 -3.09
C VAL A 113 18.63 -3.53 -2.42
N HIS A 114 17.90 -2.75 -3.22
CA HIS A 114 16.70 -2.03 -2.81
C HIS A 114 15.49 -2.59 -3.56
N ASN A 115 14.52 -3.13 -2.85
CA ASN A 115 13.30 -3.68 -3.42
C ASN A 115 12.19 -2.63 -3.47
N VAL A 116 11.38 -2.65 -4.53
CA VAL A 116 10.17 -1.82 -4.69
C VAL A 116 9.03 -2.70 -5.22
N VAL A 117 7.83 -2.53 -4.66
CA VAL A 117 6.65 -3.33 -5.05
C VAL A 117 5.67 -2.50 -5.88
N VAL A 118 5.13 -3.09 -6.94
CA VAL A 118 4.09 -2.49 -7.78
C VAL A 118 3.10 -3.58 -8.22
N CYS A 119 1.93 -3.16 -8.69
CA CYS A 119 1.02 -4.01 -9.45
C CYS A 119 0.67 -3.26 -10.73
N THR A 120 1.37 -3.55 -11.82
CA THR A 120 1.22 -2.81 -13.08
C THR A 120 -0.21 -2.95 -13.64
N LEU A 121 -0.83 -4.12 -13.46
CA LEU A 121 -2.13 -4.46 -14.02
C LEU A 121 -3.33 -3.86 -13.26
N CYS A 122 -3.22 -3.67 -11.95
CA CYS A 122 -4.32 -3.14 -11.14
C CYS A 122 -3.85 -2.49 -9.83
N SER A 123 -3.88 -3.24 -8.73
CA SER A 123 -3.63 -2.73 -7.37
C SER A 123 -3.40 -3.84 -6.33
N CYS A 124 -2.91 -5.02 -6.72
CA CYS A 124 -2.58 -6.10 -5.80
C CYS A 124 -1.64 -5.59 -4.70
N TYR A 125 -1.94 -5.88 -3.42
CA TYR A 125 -1.30 -5.25 -2.28
C TYR A 125 -1.49 -6.09 -1.00
N PRO A 126 -0.51 -6.18 -0.07
CA PRO A 126 -0.59 -7.07 1.09
C PRO A 126 -1.49 -6.51 2.21
N TRP A 127 -2.80 -6.67 2.09
CA TRP A 127 -3.76 -5.99 2.99
C TRP A 127 -3.58 -6.31 4.47
N PRO A 128 -3.33 -7.56 4.92
CA PRO A 128 -3.24 -7.87 6.35
C PRO A 128 -2.14 -7.09 7.09
N VAL A 129 -1.08 -6.71 6.38
CA VAL A 129 0.09 -6.02 6.95
C VAL A 129 0.17 -4.54 6.58
N LEU A 130 -0.41 -4.12 5.46
CA LEU A 130 -0.33 -2.72 4.99
C LEU A 130 -1.67 -2.00 4.86
N GLY A 131 -2.80 -2.66 5.10
CA GLY A 131 -4.14 -2.11 4.85
C GLY A 131 -4.43 -1.93 3.36
N LEU A 132 -5.39 -1.07 3.03
CA LEU A 132 -5.73 -0.78 1.64
C LEU A 132 -4.66 0.10 0.97
N PRO A 133 -4.37 -0.11 -0.33
CA PRO A 133 -3.33 0.65 -1.02
C PRO A 133 -3.68 2.14 -1.14
N PRO A 134 -2.70 3.04 -0.97
CA PRO A 134 -2.90 4.47 -1.16
C PRO A 134 -3.27 4.79 -2.61
N VAL A 135 -3.88 5.96 -2.84
CA VAL A 135 -4.35 6.38 -4.18
C VAL A 135 -3.21 6.39 -5.20
N TRP A 136 -2.03 6.91 -4.82
CA TRP A 136 -0.88 6.98 -5.72
C TRP A 136 -0.39 5.61 -6.19
N TYR A 137 -0.50 4.57 -5.36
CA TYR A 137 -0.07 3.21 -5.72
C TYR A 137 -0.93 2.64 -6.86
N LYS A 138 -2.23 2.99 -6.87
CA LYS A 138 -3.21 2.55 -7.87
C LYS A 138 -3.18 3.38 -9.15
N SER A 139 -2.42 4.48 -9.15
CA SER A 139 -2.41 5.46 -10.22
C SER A 139 -1.64 4.97 -11.46
N GLY A 140 -2.06 5.43 -12.64
CA GLY A 140 -1.34 5.19 -13.89
C GLY A 140 0.14 5.60 -13.85
N PRO A 141 0.49 6.81 -13.32
CA PRO A 141 1.88 7.25 -13.22
C PRO A 141 2.79 6.28 -12.46
N TYR A 142 2.40 5.81 -11.27
CA TYR A 142 3.21 4.86 -10.51
C TYR A 142 3.28 3.51 -11.22
N ARG A 143 2.13 2.97 -11.63
CA ARG A 143 2.05 1.63 -12.23
C ARG A 143 2.81 1.51 -13.54
N ALA A 144 2.80 2.54 -14.38
CA ALA A 144 3.50 2.51 -15.66
C ALA A 144 5.01 2.75 -15.52
N ARG A 145 5.43 3.65 -14.62
CA ARG A 145 6.83 4.10 -14.57
C ARG A 145 7.73 3.27 -13.68
N THR A 146 7.21 2.70 -12.58
CA THR A 146 8.05 1.99 -11.60
C THR A 146 8.79 0.80 -12.21
N VAL A 147 8.23 0.15 -13.23
CA VAL A 147 8.88 -0.99 -13.95
C VAL A 147 9.82 -0.56 -15.08
N ILE A 148 9.87 0.72 -15.46
CA ILE A 148 10.69 1.25 -16.56
C ILE A 148 11.83 2.11 -16.02
N ASP A 149 11.50 3.08 -15.16
CA ASP A 149 12.43 4.01 -14.53
C ASP A 149 12.19 4.04 -13.00
N PRO A 150 12.53 2.94 -12.29
CA PRO A 150 12.33 2.87 -10.85
C PRO A 150 13.13 3.94 -10.11
N ARG A 151 14.35 4.27 -10.55
CA ARG A 151 15.18 5.29 -9.91
C ARG A 151 14.61 6.69 -10.08
N GLY A 152 14.01 7.02 -11.23
CA GLY A 152 13.29 8.29 -11.40
C GLY A 152 12.08 8.41 -10.49
N VAL A 153 11.25 7.36 -10.40
CA VAL A 153 10.11 7.33 -9.48
C VAL A 153 10.55 7.47 -8.03
N LEU A 154 11.60 6.74 -7.60
CA LEU A 154 12.13 6.84 -6.24
C LEU A 154 12.63 8.25 -5.90
N ARG A 155 13.28 8.94 -6.85
CA ARG A 155 13.72 10.34 -6.66
C ARG A 155 12.54 11.28 -6.44
N GLU A 156 11.38 11.05 -7.08
CA GLU A 156 10.16 11.83 -6.84
C GLU A 156 9.59 11.63 -5.43
N PHE A 157 9.81 10.45 -4.83
CA PHE A 157 9.53 10.20 -3.41
C PHE A 157 10.64 10.70 -2.46
N GLY A 158 11.70 11.33 -2.99
CA GLY A 158 12.83 11.84 -2.21
C GLY A 158 13.86 10.76 -1.83
N VAL A 159 13.84 9.60 -2.49
CA VAL A 159 14.83 8.55 -2.30
C VAL A 159 15.86 8.59 -3.42
N ASP A 160 17.09 8.97 -3.07
CA ASP A 160 18.24 8.87 -3.96
C ASP A 160 19.07 7.64 -3.59
N LEU A 161 19.35 6.80 -4.59
CA LEU A 161 20.09 5.55 -4.44
C LEU A 161 21.38 5.65 -5.22
N ALA A 162 22.51 5.28 -4.59
CA ALA A 162 23.78 5.20 -5.28
C ALA A 162 23.70 4.25 -6.50
N ASP A 163 24.52 4.52 -7.51
CA ASP A 163 24.49 3.78 -8.79
C ASP A 163 24.82 2.29 -8.61
N ASP A 164 25.58 1.95 -7.57
CA ASP A 164 26.00 0.59 -7.24
C ASP A 164 24.97 -0.22 -6.41
N VAL A 165 23.82 0.38 -6.07
CA VAL A 165 22.70 -0.31 -5.41
C VAL A 165 21.75 -0.86 -6.47
N GLU A 166 21.61 -2.17 -6.58
CA GLU A 166 20.63 -2.80 -7.46
C GLU A 166 19.20 -2.44 -7.03
N VAL A 167 18.34 -2.05 -7.98
CA VAL A 167 16.91 -1.83 -7.70
C VAL A 167 16.10 -2.98 -8.28
N ARG A 168 15.45 -3.75 -7.41
CA ARG A 168 14.58 -4.87 -7.80
C ARG A 168 13.12 -4.47 -7.71
N VAL A 169 12.46 -4.45 -8.86
CA VAL A 169 11.03 -4.14 -8.94
C VAL A 169 10.25 -5.44 -8.97
N TRP A 170 9.31 -5.58 -8.03
CA TRP A 170 8.46 -6.75 -7.88
C TRP A 170 7.05 -6.40 -8.35
N ASP A 171 6.69 -6.91 -9.52
CA ASP A 171 5.36 -6.74 -10.08
C ASP A 171 4.42 -7.85 -9.59
N SER A 172 3.38 -7.45 -8.89
CA SER A 172 2.39 -8.33 -8.24
C SER A 172 1.37 -8.81 -9.27
N THR A 173 1.81 -9.71 -10.15
CA THR A 173 1.05 -10.24 -11.30
C THR A 173 0.36 -11.57 -11.03
N ALA A 174 0.60 -12.17 -9.86
CA ALA A 174 0.02 -13.44 -9.42
C ALA A 174 -0.55 -13.31 -7.99
N GLU A 175 -0.81 -14.43 -7.33
CA GLU A 175 -1.39 -14.43 -5.97
C GLU A 175 -0.37 -14.19 -4.83
N LEU A 176 0.91 -14.08 -5.17
CA LEU A 176 1.93 -13.66 -4.20
C LEU A 176 1.72 -12.20 -3.79
N ARG A 177 1.95 -11.90 -2.51
CA ARG A 177 1.86 -10.55 -1.93
C ARG A 177 3.15 -10.20 -1.24
N TYR A 178 3.73 -9.07 -1.62
CA TYR A 178 5.09 -8.70 -1.21
C TYR A 178 5.09 -7.65 -0.11
N LEU A 179 5.95 -7.84 0.89
CA LEU A 179 6.27 -6.85 1.92
C LEU A 179 7.77 -6.58 1.88
N VAL A 180 8.19 -5.32 1.71
CA VAL A 180 9.61 -4.98 1.82
C VAL A 180 10.01 -4.97 3.30
N LEU A 181 11.09 -5.67 3.63
CA LEU A 181 11.80 -5.55 4.90
C LEU A 181 12.91 -4.50 4.72
N PRO A 182 12.68 -3.24 5.14
CA PRO A 182 13.70 -2.21 5.01
C PRO A 182 14.90 -2.48 5.93
N GLU A 183 16.02 -1.85 5.61
CA GLU A 183 17.20 -1.87 6.48
C GLU A 183 16.91 -1.15 7.80
N ARG A 184 17.44 -1.68 8.91
CA ARG A 184 17.37 -1.01 10.20
C ARG A 184 18.23 0.26 10.15
N PRO A 185 17.68 1.43 10.51
CA PRO A 185 18.47 2.65 10.54
C PRO A 185 19.52 2.60 11.66
N VAL A 186 20.71 3.14 11.36
CA VAL A 186 21.78 3.35 12.36
C VAL A 186 21.32 4.28 13.48
N GLY A 187 21.90 4.16 14.68
CA GLY A 187 21.53 5.01 15.81
C GLY A 187 20.26 4.57 16.53
N THR A 188 19.76 3.37 16.22
CA THR A 188 18.61 2.75 16.91
C THR A 188 19.01 1.60 17.82
N GLU A 189 20.30 1.50 18.15
CA GLU A 189 20.83 0.51 19.08
C GLU A 189 20.16 0.66 20.46
N GLY A 190 19.72 -0.45 21.05
CA GLY A 190 19.06 -0.46 22.37
C GLY A 190 17.58 -0.02 22.37
N MET A 191 17.01 0.42 21.24
CA MET A 191 15.58 0.70 21.15
C MET A 191 14.73 -0.57 21.30
N THR A 192 13.55 -0.42 21.90
CA THR A 192 12.55 -1.50 22.01
C THR A 192 11.90 -1.78 20.65
N GLU A 193 11.21 -2.92 20.54
CA GLU A 193 10.44 -3.27 19.33
C GLU A 193 9.40 -2.20 18.98
N GLU A 194 8.69 -1.69 19.98
CA GLU A 194 7.68 -0.64 19.80
C GLU A 194 8.30 0.66 19.26
N GLN A 195 9.41 1.10 19.85
CA GLN A 195 10.14 2.27 19.37
C GLN A 195 10.64 2.10 17.94
N LEU A 196 11.12 0.91 17.57
CA LEU A 196 11.56 0.63 16.21
C LEU A 196 10.39 0.62 15.21
N ALA A 197 9.22 0.11 15.60
CA ALA A 197 8.04 0.09 14.74
C ALA A 197 7.56 1.51 14.38
N ASP A 198 7.83 2.51 15.21
CA ASP A 198 7.50 3.92 14.92
C ASP A 198 8.33 4.50 13.76
N PHE A 199 9.53 3.98 13.51
CA PHE A 199 10.35 4.39 12.36
C PHE A 199 9.89 3.77 11.04
N VAL A 200 9.27 2.59 11.09
CA VAL A 200 8.85 1.87 9.88
C VAL A 200 7.60 2.55 9.31
N THR A 201 7.69 3.05 8.08
CA THR A 201 6.55 3.69 7.41
C THR A 201 5.90 2.72 6.42
N ARG A 202 4.66 3.03 6.01
CA ARG A 202 4.01 2.32 4.89
C ARG A 202 4.91 2.33 3.67
N ASP A 203 5.44 3.50 3.34
CA ASP A 203 6.21 3.72 2.13
C ASP A 203 7.55 2.97 2.17
N SER A 204 8.17 2.80 3.34
CA SER A 204 9.38 1.96 3.47
C SER A 204 9.10 0.47 3.27
N MET A 205 7.88 0.03 3.57
CA MET A 205 7.45 -1.36 3.37
C MET A 205 6.89 -1.64 1.96
N ILE A 206 6.59 -0.60 1.19
CA ILE A 206 6.38 -0.69 -0.27
C ILE A 206 7.72 -0.63 -1.01
N GLY A 207 8.71 0.04 -0.41
CA GLY A 207 10.03 0.27 -0.98
C GLY A 207 10.20 1.64 -1.64
N VAL A 208 9.24 2.56 -1.52
CA VAL A 208 9.35 3.92 -2.08
C VAL A 208 9.95 4.93 -1.11
N ALA A 209 10.26 4.51 0.13
CA ALA A 209 10.97 5.31 1.12
C ALA A 209 12.08 4.48 1.79
N ARG A 210 13.09 5.16 2.35
CA ARG A 210 14.02 4.57 3.33
C ARG A 210 13.56 4.89 4.74
N VAL A 211 13.95 4.06 5.69
CA VAL A 211 13.77 4.36 7.11
C VAL A 211 14.86 5.33 7.52
N ASN A 212 14.47 6.53 7.95
CA ASN A 212 15.43 7.57 8.34
C ASN A 212 15.97 7.30 9.75
N PRO A 213 17.26 7.55 10.00
CA PRO A 213 17.80 7.50 11.35
C PRO A 213 17.17 8.58 12.25
N PRO A 214 17.20 8.40 13.58
CA PRO A 214 16.74 9.42 14.52
C PRO A 214 17.42 10.77 14.22
N ARG A 215 16.64 11.86 14.24
CA ARG A 215 17.21 13.20 14.16
C ARG A 215 18.07 13.43 15.41
N ARG A 216 19.34 13.80 15.20
CA ARG A 216 20.25 14.22 16.27
C ARG A 216 19.83 15.58 16.83
#